data_AF-A0A4U0ZSK3-F1
#
_entry.id   AF-A0A4U0ZSK3-F1
#
_cell.length_a   1.000
_cell.length_b   1.000
_cell.length_c   1.000
_cell.angle_alpha   90.00
_cell.angle_beta   90.00
_cell.angle_gamma   90.00
#
_symmetry.space_group_name_H-M   'P 1'
#
loop_
_entity.id
_entity.type
_entity.pdbx_description
1 polymer ?
#
loop_
_entity_poly.entity_id
_entity_poly.type
_entity_poly.pdbx_seq_one_letter_code
_entity_poly.pdbx_strand_id
1 'polypeptide(L)'
;MQNIINLFAKQYGLTRNEVMAEIENVFSTVLSRWYRLEVMVFFRDDLQLEAVAYNKVNGVTMQRLVDLAAIRGPNTLKKHLQKSLTRSAVLKQTRYYKSYKKQLCWGDIISHDSAQNIFVETEIIPGQIVTAFCPLNRIGLHERNLRHYRLFTN
;
A
#
# COMPACT_ATOMS: atom_id res chain seq x y z
N MET A 1 -4.35 15.08 15.91
CA MET A 1 -3.82 14.50 14.66
C MET A 1 -2.64 13.56 14.85
N GLN A 2 -1.62 13.90 15.66
CA GLN A 2 -0.42 13.07 15.89
C GLN A 2 -0.69 11.58 16.15
N ASN A 3 -1.68 11.29 17.01
CA ASN A 3 -2.04 9.91 17.39
C ASN A 3 -2.60 9.09 16.21
N ILE A 4 -3.36 9.73 15.31
CA ILE A 4 -3.92 9.07 14.13
C ILE A 4 -2.81 8.74 13.12
N ILE A 5 -1.88 9.68 12.91
CA ILE A 5 -0.73 9.45 12.03
C ILE A 5 0.12 8.28 12.55
N ASN A 6 0.36 8.21 13.85
CA ASN A 6 1.07 7.09 14.47
C ASN A 6 0.33 5.77 14.34
N LEU A 7 -1.00 5.77 14.54
CA LEU A 7 -1.83 4.58 14.37
C LEU A 7 -1.76 4.06 12.93
N PHE A 8 -1.90 4.92 11.92
CA PHE A 8 -1.77 4.50 10.52
C PHE A 8 -0.34 4.07 10.17
N ALA A 9 0.68 4.76 10.66
CA ALA A 9 2.07 4.37 10.45
C ALA A 9 2.30 2.93 10.94
N LYS A 10 1.84 2.62 12.16
CA LYS A 10 1.92 1.27 12.73
C LYS A 10 1.08 0.25 11.95
N GLN A 11 -0.17 0.58 11.65
CA GLN A 11 -1.11 -0.33 10.98
C GLN A 11 -0.64 -0.74 9.57
N TYR A 12 -0.06 0.20 8.82
CA TYR A 12 0.32 -0.01 7.42
C TYR A 12 1.83 -0.28 7.23
N GLY A 13 2.63 -0.31 8.29
CA GLY A 13 4.09 -0.46 8.19
C GLY A 13 4.77 0.73 7.47
N LEU A 14 4.17 1.91 7.55
CA LEU A 14 4.64 3.14 6.92
C LEU A 14 5.32 4.05 7.94
N THR A 15 6.21 4.91 7.48
CA THR A 15 6.74 6.01 8.29
C THR A 15 5.68 7.10 8.44
N ARG A 16 5.83 7.96 9.45
CA ARG A 16 4.92 9.11 9.64
C ARG A 16 4.86 10.00 8.40
N ASN A 17 6.00 10.26 7.76
CA ASN A 17 6.09 11.10 6.57
C ASN A 17 5.39 10.46 5.37
N GLU A 18 5.52 9.14 5.18
CA GLU A 18 4.76 8.41 4.15
C GLU A 18 3.25 8.52 4.38
N VAL A 19 2.78 8.38 5.63
CA VAL A 19 1.35 8.55 5.96
C VAL A 19 0.88 9.98 5.71
N MET A 20 1.65 10.98 6.11
CA MET A 20 1.32 12.39 5.90
C MET A 20 1.19 12.72 4.41
N ALA A 21 2.18 12.33 3.61
CA ALA A 21 2.16 12.53 2.16
C ALA A 21 0.94 11.87 1.49
N GLU A 22 0.54 10.67 1.95
CA GLU A 22 -0.67 10.01 1.44
C GLU A 22 -1.95 10.77 1.83
N ILE A 23 -2.04 11.31 3.04
CA ILE A 23 -3.18 12.13 3.47
C ILE A 23 -3.27 13.39 2.59
N GLU A 24 -2.17 14.11 2.44
CA GLU A 24 -2.08 15.32 1.61
C GLU A 24 -2.51 15.05 0.17
N ASN A 25 -1.97 13.98 -0.44
CA ASN A 25 -2.27 13.60 -1.82
C ASN A 25 -3.74 13.20 -2.01
N VAL A 26 -4.27 12.37 -1.11
CA VAL A 26 -5.67 11.92 -1.18
C VAL A 26 -6.62 13.09 -1.02
N PHE A 27 -6.40 13.94 -0.03
CA PHE A 27 -7.26 15.10 0.21
C PHE A 27 -7.17 16.08 -0.96
N SER A 28 -5.96 16.42 -1.44
CA SER A 28 -5.77 17.27 -2.62
C SER A 28 -6.54 16.75 -3.83
N THR A 29 -6.41 15.44 -4.12
CA THR A 29 -7.08 14.80 -5.25
C THR A 29 -8.60 14.84 -5.13
N VAL A 30 -9.13 14.50 -3.95
CA VAL A 30 -10.58 14.41 -3.72
C VAL A 30 -11.21 15.80 -3.71
N LEU A 31 -10.62 16.75 -2.99
CA LEU A 31 -11.13 18.12 -2.91
C LEU A 31 -11.04 18.82 -4.26
N SER A 32 -9.97 18.62 -5.02
CA SER A 32 -9.86 19.19 -6.37
C SER A 32 -11.01 18.75 -7.28
N ARG A 33 -11.42 17.48 -7.18
CA ARG A 33 -12.57 16.94 -7.93
C ARG A 33 -13.89 17.52 -7.45
N TRP A 34 -14.08 17.70 -6.15
CA TRP A 34 -15.32 18.22 -5.58
C TRP A 34 -15.52 19.71 -5.88
N TYR A 35 -14.47 20.51 -5.70
CA TYR A 35 -14.52 21.95 -5.94
C TYR A 35 -14.32 22.33 -7.41
N ARG A 36 -13.90 21.38 -8.27
CA ARG A 36 -13.53 21.62 -9.68
C ARG A 36 -12.48 22.71 -9.85
N LEU A 37 -11.58 22.79 -8.87
CA LEU A 37 -10.47 23.74 -8.79
C LEU A 37 -9.22 22.96 -8.39
N GLU A 38 -8.05 23.52 -8.63
CA GLU A 38 -6.82 22.94 -8.11
C GLU A 38 -6.76 23.19 -6.59
N VAL A 39 -6.79 22.13 -5.79
CA VAL A 39 -6.73 22.22 -4.33
C VAL A 39 -5.47 21.55 -3.84
N MET A 40 -4.62 22.32 -3.16
CA MET A 40 -3.44 21.82 -2.47
C MET A 40 -3.77 21.63 -1.00
N VAL A 41 -3.40 20.47 -0.46
CA VAL A 41 -3.56 20.14 0.95
C VAL A 41 -2.20 19.78 1.52
N PHE A 42 -1.85 20.36 2.66
CA PHE A 42 -0.56 20.18 3.31
C PHE A 42 -0.68 20.25 4.82
N PHE A 43 0.24 19.59 5.52
CA PHE A 43 0.41 19.76 6.96
C PHE A 43 1.27 20.98 7.27
N ARG A 44 0.85 21.77 8.26
CA ARG A 44 1.69 22.79 8.90
C ARG A 44 2.65 22.16 9.92
N ASP A 45 3.57 22.98 10.43
CA ASP A 45 4.54 22.57 11.45
C ASP A 45 3.89 22.06 12.74
N ASP A 46 2.70 22.56 13.07
CA ASP A 46 1.87 22.12 14.21
C ASP A 46 1.03 20.85 13.91
N LEU A 47 1.23 20.25 12.73
CA LEU A 47 0.51 19.08 12.22
C LEU A 47 -0.99 19.30 12.03
N GLN A 48 -1.43 20.56 11.93
CA GLN A 48 -2.75 20.89 11.43
C GLN A 48 -2.76 20.75 9.90
N LEU A 49 -3.84 20.19 9.39
CA LEU A 49 -4.05 20.02 7.96
C LEU A 49 -4.71 21.29 7.41
N GLU A 50 -4.16 21.85 6.35
CA GLU A 50 -4.74 22.99 5.65
C GLU A 50 -4.98 22.69 4.18
N ALA A 51 -5.99 23.34 3.61
CA ALA A 51 -6.33 23.21 2.21
C ALA A 51 -6.52 24.60 1.56
N VAL A 52 -5.86 24.79 0.42
CA VAL A 52 -5.91 26.03 -0.37
C VAL A 52 -6.38 25.69 -1.77
N ALA A 53 -7.47 26.32 -2.19
CA ALA A 53 -7.95 26.26 -3.56
C ALA A 53 -7.32 27.38 -4.38
N TYR A 54 -6.84 27.04 -5.57
CA TYR A 54 -6.25 27.93 -6.54
C TYR A 54 -7.21 28.10 -7.72
N ASN A 55 -7.45 29.35 -8.11
CA ASN A 55 -8.22 29.69 -9.29
C ASN A 55 -7.44 30.71 -10.13
N LYS A 56 -7.39 30.52 -11.45
CA LYS A 56 -6.79 31.49 -12.37
C LYS A 56 -7.89 32.36 -12.96
N VAL A 57 -7.93 33.63 -12.57
CA VAL A 57 -8.83 34.63 -13.13
C VAL A 57 -7.97 35.68 -13.83
N ASN A 58 -8.13 35.86 -15.14
CA ASN A 58 -7.39 36.83 -15.95
C ASN A 58 -5.85 36.72 -15.82
N GLY A 59 -5.32 35.49 -15.73
CA GLY A 59 -3.88 35.24 -15.57
C GLY A 59 -3.34 35.44 -14.15
N VAL A 60 -4.15 35.95 -13.22
CA VAL A 60 -3.79 36.09 -11.80
C VAL A 60 -4.26 34.86 -11.03
N THR A 61 -3.35 34.26 -10.25
CA THR A 61 -3.67 33.12 -9.38
C THR A 61 -4.27 33.63 -8.08
N MET A 62 -5.57 33.43 -7.89
CA MET A 62 -6.26 33.72 -6.64
C MET A 62 -6.23 32.49 -5.73
N GLN A 63 -6.00 32.72 -4.45
CA GLN A 63 -5.96 31.69 -3.42
C GLN A 63 -7.15 31.85 -2.48
N ARG A 64 -7.79 30.73 -2.12
CA ARG A 64 -8.88 30.70 -1.15
C ARG A 64 -8.69 29.54 -0.19
N LEU A 65 -8.76 29.81 1.11
CA LEU A 65 -8.79 28.78 2.13
C LEU A 65 -10.06 27.93 2.01
N VAL A 66 -9.89 26.62 2.05
CA VAL A 66 -10.97 25.64 2.07
C VAL A 66 -11.22 25.25 3.51
N ASP A 67 -12.46 25.41 3.96
CA ASP A 67 -12.88 24.93 5.27
C ASP A 67 -13.02 23.41 5.27
N LEU A 68 -12.04 22.73 5.87
CA LEU A 68 -12.02 21.28 5.97
C LEU A 68 -13.13 20.73 6.88
N ALA A 69 -13.62 21.51 7.85
CA ALA A 69 -14.69 21.08 8.74
C ALA A 69 -16.05 21.05 8.04
N ALA A 70 -16.25 21.89 7.02
CA ALA A 70 -17.47 21.96 6.22
C ALA A 70 -17.54 20.92 5.09
N ILE A 71 -16.53 20.05 4.96
CA ILE A 71 -16.47 19.04 3.90
C ILE A 71 -17.62 18.03 4.00
N ARG A 72 -18.32 17.82 2.88
CA ARG A 72 -19.32 16.75 2.74
C ARG A 72 -18.68 15.47 2.21
N GLY A 73 -19.11 14.32 2.70
CA GLY A 73 -18.66 13.01 2.23
C GLY A 73 -17.39 12.43 2.91
N PRO A 74 -17.29 12.46 4.26
CA PRO A 74 -16.12 11.93 4.98
C PRO A 74 -15.89 10.42 4.72
N ASN A 75 -16.95 9.67 4.43
CA ASN A 75 -16.86 8.24 4.10
C ASN A 75 -16.11 7.99 2.78
N THR A 76 -16.27 8.89 1.80
CA THR A 76 -15.56 8.80 0.51
C THR A 76 -14.07 9.06 0.71
N LEU A 77 -13.72 10.12 1.46
CA LEU A 77 -12.34 10.41 1.84
C LEU A 77 -11.71 9.23 2.59
N LYS A 78 -12.40 8.66 3.57
CA LYS A 78 -11.91 7.49 4.33
C LYS A 78 -11.63 6.29 3.41
N LYS A 79 -12.53 5.99 2.47
CA LYS A 79 -12.33 4.89 1.49
C LYS A 79 -11.12 5.15 0.59
N HIS A 80 -10.98 6.37 0.07
CA HIS A 80 -9.83 6.74 -0.76
C HIS A 80 -8.52 6.67 0.02
N LEU A 81 -8.51 7.16 1.27
CA LEU A 81 -7.36 7.14 2.14
C LEU A 81 -6.94 5.71 2.47
N GLN A 82 -7.88 4.86 2.87
CA GLN A 82 -7.61 3.44 3.13
C GLN A 82 -7.03 2.75 1.90
N LYS A 83 -7.59 3.00 0.71
CA LYS A 83 -7.06 2.44 -0.55
C LYS A 83 -5.65 2.92 -0.84
N SER A 84 -5.36 4.21 -0.62
CA SER A 84 -4.03 4.77 -0.88
C SER A 84 -2.98 4.22 0.08
N LEU A 85 -3.28 4.18 1.39
CA LEU A 85 -2.39 3.62 2.40
C LEU A 85 -2.11 2.14 2.16
N THR A 86 -3.13 1.34 1.84
CA THR A 86 -2.96 -0.07 1.45
C THR A 86 -2.04 -0.20 0.24
N ARG A 87 -2.26 0.62 -0.80
CA ARG A 87 -1.41 0.60 -2.00
C ARG A 87 0.04 0.94 -1.68
N SER A 88 0.28 1.96 -0.87
CA SER A 88 1.64 2.40 -0.53
C SER A 88 2.36 1.39 0.35
N ALA A 89 1.65 0.72 1.27
CA ALA A 89 2.18 -0.42 2.02
C ALA A 89 2.62 -1.57 1.09
N VAL A 90 1.76 -1.96 0.13
CA VAL A 90 2.07 -3.02 -0.85
C VAL A 90 3.24 -2.62 -1.73
N LEU A 91 3.32 -1.36 -2.19
CA LEU A 91 4.44 -0.87 -3.01
C LEU A 91 5.75 -0.89 -2.23
N LYS A 92 5.74 -0.48 -0.96
CA LYS A 92 6.91 -0.54 -0.09
C LYS A 92 7.40 -1.97 0.10
N GLN A 93 6.47 -2.88 0.42
CA GLN A 93 6.78 -4.31 0.56
C GLN A 93 7.30 -4.91 -0.75
N THR A 94 6.70 -4.54 -1.89
CA THR A 94 7.15 -5.00 -3.22
C THR A 94 8.57 -4.53 -3.52
N ARG A 95 8.89 -3.27 -3.22
CA ARG A 95 10.26 -2.75 -3.37
C ARG A 95 11.25 -3.53 -2.52
N TYR A 96 10.84 -3.92 -1.31
CA TYR A 96 11.68 -4.70 -0.41
C TYR A 96 12.02 -6.08 -0.99
N TYR A 97 11.02 -6.84 -1.45
CA TYR A 97 11.27 -8.14 -2.09
C TYR A 97 11.97 -8.03 -3.45
N LYS A 98 11.83 -6.90 -4.15
CA LYS A 98 12.44 -6.71 -5.47
C LYS A 98 13.96 -6.87 -5.44
N SER A 99 14.61 -6.50 -4.34
CA SER A 99 16.05 -6.62 -4.13
C SER A 99 16.54 -8.08 -4.14
N TYR A 100 15.67 -9.03 -3.81
CA TYR A 100 15.96 -10.47 -3.73
C TYR A 100 15.54 -11.23 -4.99
N LYS A 101 15.10 -10.51 -6.04
CA LYS A 101 14.63 -11.12 -7.28
C LYS A 101 15.73 -12.00 -7.90
N LYS A 102 15.36 -13.22 -8.31
CA LYS A 102 16.22 -14.26 -8.92
C LYS A 102 17.19 -14.96 -7.95
N GLN A 103 17.09 -14.72 -6.66
CA GLN A 103 17.83 -15.51 -5.68
C GLN A 103 17.11 -16.85 -5.45
N LEU A 104 17.90 -17.90 -5.20
CA LEU A 104 17.37 -19.19 -4.77
C LEU A 104 17.03 -19.11 -3.28
N CYS A 105 15.87 -19.64 -2.91
CA CYS A 105 15.41 -19.73 -1.54
C CYS A 105 14.87 -21.14 -1.28
N TRP A 106 15.02 -21.61 -0.05
CA TRP A 106 14.41 -22.85 0.42
C TRP A 106 13.07 -22.53 1.08
N GLY A 107 12.17 -23.50 1.07
CA GLY A 107 10.89 -23.36 1.73
C GLY A 107 10.12 -24.68 1.73
N ASP A 108 9.13 -24.74 2.61
CA ASP A 108 8.30 -25.91 2.84
C ASP A 108 6.98 -25.77 2.11
N ILE A 109 6.57 -26.81 1.40
CA ILE A 109 5.26 -26.85 0.75
C ILE A 109 4.20 -27.04 1.82
N ILE A 110 3.36 -26.03 2.04
CA ILE A 110 2.32 -26.05 3.08
C ILE A 110 0.96 -26.47 2.54
N SER A 111 0.66 -26.19 1.27
CA SER A 111 -0.62 -26.58 0.66
C SER A 111 -0.62 -26.52 -0.86
N HIS A 112 -1.68 -27.08 -1.45
CA HIS A 112 -2.00 -26.98 -2.86
C HIS A 112 -3.44 -26.49 -3.02
N ASP A 113 -3.72 -25.69 -4.04
CA ASP A 113 -5.10 -25.37 -4.42
C ASP A 113 -5.71 -26.39 -5.39
N SER A 114 -6.98 -26.18 -5.72
CA SER A 114 -7.72 -26.99 -6.70
C SER A 114 -7.13 -26.96 -8.11
N ALA A 115 -6.37 -25.90 -8.45
CA ALA A 115 -5.64 -25.78 -9.71
C ALA A 115 -4.22 -26.36 -9.64
N GLN A 116 -3.86 -27.03 -8.54
CA GLN A 116 -2.54 -27.60 -8.27
C GLN A 116 -1.41 -26.56 -8.23
N ASN A 117 -1.72 -25.31 -7.91
CA ASN A 117 -0.70 -24.34 -7.55
C ASN A 117 -0.16 -24.66 -6.15
N ILE A 118 1.12 -24.38 -5.93
CA ILE A 118 1.82 -24.67 -4.68
C ILE A 118 1.90 -23.41 -3.83
N PHE A 119 1.57 -23.54 -2.55
CA PHE A 119 1.89 -22.55 -1.53
C PHE A 119 3.10 -23.03 -0.73
N VAL A 120 4.11 -22.18 -0.66
CA VAL A 120 5.39 -22.47 -0.01
C VAL A 120 5.59 -21.49 1.13
N GLU A 121 5.80 -21.98 2.34
CA GLU A 121 6.31 -21.17 3.44
C GLU A 121 7.83 -21.04 3.29
N THR A 122 8.32 -19.81 3.23
CA THR A 122 9.74 -19.55 2.95
C THR A 122 10.20 -18.29 3.65
N GLU A 123 11.51 -18.16 3.78
CA GLU A 123 12.19 -17.02 4.39
C GLU A 123 13.06 -16.34 3.33
N ILE A 124 12.47 -15.36 2.63
CA ILE A 124 13.19 -14.57 1.61
C ILE A 124 14.08 -13.51 2.28
N ILE A 125 13.59 -12.94 3.38
CA ILE A 125 14.34 -12.03 4.24
C ILE A 125 14.57 -12.73 5.58
N PRO A 126 15.81 -12.74 6.10
CA PRO A 126 16.11 -13.34 7.39
C PRO A 126 15.17 -12.85 8.51
N GLY A 127 14.58 -13.77 9.24
CA GLY A 127 13.60 -13.56 10.31
C GLY A 127 12.17 -13.26 9.84
N GLN A 128 11.88 -13.30 8.54
CA GLN A 128 10.54 -13.01 8.00
C GLN A 128 9.99 -14.18 7.20
N ILE A 129 9.15 -14.99 7.86
CA ILE A 129 8.41 -16.08 7.23
C ILE A 129 7.29 -15.51 6.38
N VAL A 130 7.21 -15.95 5.13
CA VAL A 130 6.22 -15.51 4.15
C VAL A 130 5.63 -16.70 3.41
N THR A 131 4.38 -16.59 2.99
CA THR A 131 3.77 -17.55 2.08
C THR A 131 3.97 -17.09 0.64
N ALA A 132 4.80 -17.82 -0.10
CA ALA A 132 4.99 -17.66 -1.53
C ALA A 132 3.98 -18.53 -2.32
N PHE A 133 3.64 -18.05 -3.52
CA PHE A 133 2.75 -18.74 -4.45
C PHE A 133 3.54 -19.14 -5.69
N CYS A 134 3.52 -20.44 -6.02
CA CYS A 134 4.10 -20.98 -7.25
C CYS A 134 2.99 -21.54 -8.15
N PRO A 135 2.70 -20.90 -9.30
CA PRO A 135 1.67 -21.40 -10.21
C PRO A 135 2.13 -22.68 -10.92
N LEU A 136 1.18 -23.55 -11.26
CA LEU A 136 1.45 -24.86 -11.88
C LEU A 136 2.34 -24.78 -13.13
N ASN A 137 2.19 -23.72 -13.93
CA ASN A 137 2.97 -23.50 -15.15
C ASN A 137 4.46 -23.18 -14.91
N ARG A 138 4.87 -22.92 -13.66
CA ARG A 138 6.25 -22.71 -13.24
C ARG A 138 6.90 -23.94 -12.61
N ILE A 139 6.15 -25.02 -12.43
CA ILE A 139 6.62 -26.31 -11.89
C ILE A 139 7.13 -27.20 -13.03
N GLY A 140 8.23 -27.93 -12.80
CA GLY A 140 8.77 -28.88 -13.76
C GLY A 140 7.77 -29.99 -14.11
N LEU A 141 7.67 -30.39 -15.38
CA LEU A 141 6.64 -31.35 -15.85
C LEU A 141 6.64 -32.67 -15.06
N HIS A 142 7.82 -33.15 -14.66
CA HIS A 142 7.98 -34.38 -13.89
C HIS A 142 7.56 -34.22 -12.42
N GLU A 143 7.61 -33.01 -11.88
CA GLU A 143 7.28 -32.70 -10.49
C GLU A 143 5.78 -32.52 -10.29
N ARG A 144 5.03 -32.15 -11.34
CA ARG A 144 3.58 -31.92 -11.28
C ARG A 144 2.77 -33.14 -10.88
N ASN A 145 3.29 -34.33 -11.13
CA ASN A 145 2.62 -35.60 -10.85
C ASN A 145 3.08 -36.23 -9.52
N LEU A 146 4.08 -35.63 -8.84
CA LEU A 146 4.60 -36.12 -7.57
C LEU A 146 3.66 -35.71 -6.43
N ARG A 147 2.49 -36.37 -6.34
CA ARG A 147 1.55 -36.23 -5.22
C ARG A 147 2.07 -36.81 -3.90
N HIS A 148 3.29 -37.37 -3.87
CA HIS A 148 3.87 -38.05 -2.72
C HIS A 148 5.37 -37.74 -2.63
N TYR A 149 5.75 -36.73 -1.86
CA TYR A 149 7.05 -36.77 -1.19
C TYR A 149 6.90 -37.74 -0.02
N ARG A 150 7.38 -38.99 -0.19
CA ARG A 150 7.88 -39.73 0.97
C ARG A 150 9.18 -39.02 1.34
N LEU A 151 9.17 -38.32 2.46
CA LEU A 151 10.39 -37.90 3.14
C LEU A 151 11.25 -39.16 3.30
N PHE A 152 12.38 -39.21 2.61
CA PHE A 152 13.47 -40.09 3.01
C PHE A 152 14.01 -39.51 4.31
N THR A 153 13.47 -39.97 5.43
CA THR A 153 14.14 -39.86 6.72
C THR A 153 15.25 -40.91 6.72
N ASN A 154 16.50 -40.45 6.76
CA ASN A 154 17.63 -41.29 7.19
C ASN A 154 17.53 -41.58 8.69
#